data_AF-A0A950GQM3-F1
#
_entry.id   AF-A0A950GQM3-F1
#
_cell.length_a   1.000
_cell.length_b   1.000
_cell.length_c   1.000
_cell.angle_alpha   90.00
_cell.angle_beta   90.00
_cell.angle_gamma   90.00
#
_symmetry.space_group_name_H-M   'P 1'
#
loop_
_entity.id
_entity.type
_entity.pdbx_description
1 polymer ?
#
loop_
_entity_poly.entity_id
_entity_poly.type
_entity_poly.pdbx_seq_one_letter_code
_entity_poly.pdbx_strand_id
1 'polypeptide(L)'
;MSTERGAPRLLQRLSAGNAFPIFVVVFFILIIWYVAAFFMNLDLQRDAFANADQAYSTSDLVEGTMSQDRPRLPAPHQIAAEIDKTVFELSPSSKRSLVYHGAVTLEATLLGFAIGSALGMLLAVMIVHAASLERSLMPWIIASQTIPIIALAPMIVVIMNQFDVTGIVPKATISAYLSFFPV
;
A
#
# COMPACT_ATOMS: atom_id res chain seq x y z
N MET A 1 23.52 -43.65 -34.74
CA MET A 1 24.46 -42.69 -34.11
C MET A 1 23.61 -41.59 -33.50
N SER A 2 23.28 -41.75 -32.22
CA SER A 2 22.25 -40.98 -31.49
C SER A 2 22.79 -39.62 -31.04
N THR A 3 22.08 -38.56 -31.44
CA THR A 3 22.33 -37.17 -31.05
C THR A 3 21.78 -36.90 -29.65
N GLU A 4 22.64 -36.78 -28.65
CA GLU A 4 22.25 -36.23 -27.34
C GLU A 4 22.22 -34.70 -27.41
N ARG A 5 21.02 -34.12 -27.57
CA ARG A 5 20.82 -32.68 -27.32
C ARG A 5 20.74 -32.50 -25.81
N GLY A 6 21.88 -32.17 -25.18
CA GLY A 6 21.92 -31.80 -23.77
C GLY A 6 20.95 -30.63 -23.51
N ALA A 7 19.99 -30.83 -22.62
CA ALA A 7 19.05 -29.79 -22.22
C ALA A 7 19.83 -28.54 -21.74
N PRO A 8 19.40 -27.32 -22.10
CA PRO A 8 20.12 -26.09 -21.73
C PRO A 8 20.27 -26.00 -20.20
N ARG A 9 21.51 -25.82 -19.74
CA ARG A 9 21.84 -25.73 -18.31
C ARG A 9 21.03 -24.59 -17.67
N LEU A 10 20.50 -24.80 -16.46
CA LEU A 10 19.66 -23.83 -15.74
C LEU A 10 20.25 -22.41 -15.73
N LEU A 11 21.58 -22.32 -15.61
CA LEU A 11 22.35 -21.07 -15.67
C LEU A 11 22.22 -20.34 -17.01
N GLN A 12 22.20 -21.06 -18.15
CA GLN A 12 21.99 -20.45 -19.47
C GLN A 12 20.57 -19.94 -19.66
N ARG A 13 19.57 -20.58 -19.04
CA ARG A 13 18.17 -20.12 -19.11
C ARG A 13 17.94 -18.88 -18.24
N LEU A 14 18.62 -18.79 -17.09
CA LEU A 14 18.60 -17.62 -16.22
C LEU A 14 19.38 -16.43 -16.79
N SER A 15 20.46 -16.68 -17.55
CA SER A 15 21.25 -15.64 -18.21
C SER A 15 20.70 -15.19 -19.57
N ALA A 16 19.86 -15.99 -20.22
CA ALA A 16 19.25 -15.63 -21.51
C ALA A 16 18.03 -14.69 -21.38
N GLY A 17 17.57 -14.41 -20.14
CA GLY A 17 16.46 -13.49 -19.86
C GLY A 17 16.78 -12.49 -18.75
N ASN A 18 15.82 -11.66 -18.39
CA ASN A 18 16.01 -10.59 -17.40
C ASN A 18 16.10 -11.07 -15.94
N ALA A 19 15.94 -12.37 -15.68
CA ALA A 19 15.90 -12.93 -14.34
C ALA A 19 17.22 -12.71 -13.56
N PHE A 20 18.37 -12.88 -14.22
CA PHE A 20 19.66 -12.65 -13.58
C PHE A 20 19.89 -11.16 -13.22
N PRO A 21 19.70 -10.18 -14.14
CA PRO A 21 19.73 -8.76 -13.77
C PRO A 21 18.77 -8.39 -12.62
N ILE A 22 17.54 -8.91 -12.63
CA ILE A 22 16.55 -8.64 -11.58
C ILE A 22 17.04 -9.15 -10.23
N PHE A 23 17.53 -10.39 -10.17
CA PHE A 23 18.04 -10.97 -8.93
C PHE A 23 19.21 -10.15 -8.36
N VAL A 24 20.13 -9.72 -9.22
CA VAL A 24 21.27 -8.87 -8.81
C VAL A 24 20.76 -7.56 -8.19
N VAL A 25 19.82 -6.89 -8.84
CA VAL A 25 19.25 -5.63 -8.33
C VAL A 25 18.55 -5.84 -6.98
N VAL A 26 17.70 -6.86 -6.87
CA VAL A 26 16.98 -7.18 -5.62
C VAL A 26 17.96 -7.51 -4.51
N PHE A 27 19.00 -8.27 -4.79
CA PHE A 27 20.04 -8.62 -3.82
C PHE A 27 20.74 -7.37 -3.27
N PHE A 28 21.14 -6.43 -4.14
CA PHE A 28 21.75 -5.17 -3.69
C PHE A 28 20.77 -4.30 -2.89
N ILE A 29 19.50 -4.24 -3.30
CA ILE A 29 18.47 -3.52 -2.53
C ILE A 29 18.32 -4.11 -1.13
N LEU A 30 18.27 -5.44 -1.00
CA LEU A 30 18.17 -6.10 0.30
C LEU A 30 19.40 -5.83 1.18
N ILE A 31 20.61 -5.87 0.62
CA ILE A 31 21.82 -5.51 1.35
C ILE A 31 21.73 -4.07 1.87
N ILE A 32 21.40 -3.14 0.99
CA ILE A 32 21.28 -1.71 1.35
C ILE A 32 20.23 -1.54 2.45
N TRP A 33 19.10 -2.25 2.35
CA TRP A 33 18.04 -2.19 3.36
C TRP A 33 18.50 -2.75 4.71
N TYR A 34 19.15 -3.92 4.75
CA TYR A 34 19.69 -4.46 6.01
C TYR A 34 20.73 -3.52 6.65
N VAL A 35 21.63 -2.97 5.85
CA VAL A 35 22.63 -2.00 6.32
C VAL A 35 21.95 -0.73 6.85
N ALA A 36 20.97 -0.19 6.13
CA ALA A 36 20.21 0.97 6.57
C ALA A 36 19.42 0.70 7.87
N ALA A 37 18.79 -0.47 7.98
CA ALA A 37 18.05 -0.88 9.17
C ALA A 37 18.98 -0.94 10.39
N PHE A 38 20.18 -1.50 10.23
CA PHE A 38 21.19 -1.49 11.28
C PHE A 38 21.52 -0.07 11.74
N PHE A 39 21.95 0.81 10.84
CA PHE A 39 22.38 2.16 11.22
C PHE A 39 21.24 3.01 11.80
N MET A 40 20.02 2.90 11.26
CA MET A 40 18.88 3.68 11.73
C MET A 40 18.37 3.24 13.10
N ASN A 41 18.52 1.95 13.43
CA ASN A 41 18.06 1.38 14.71
C ASN A 41 19.17 1.35 15.78
N LEU A 42 20.42 1.60 15.40
CA LEU A 42 21.59 1.49 16.27
C LEU A 42 21.50 2.41 17.49
N ASP A 43 21.19 3.69 17.26
CA ASP A 43 21.12 4.68 18.34
C ASP A 43 20.04 4.31 19.35
N LEU A 44 18.89 3.82 18.87
CA LEU A 44 17.81 3.33 19.72
C LEU A 44 18.27 2.16 20.59
N GLN A 45 19.08 1.25 20.05
CA GLN A 45 19.61 0.11 20.80
C GLN A 45 20.65 0.51 21.82
N ARG A 46 21.54 1.45 21.46
CA ARG A 46 22.55 1.99 22.38
C ARG A 46 21.92 2.69 23.56
N ASP A 47 20.91 3.52 23.29
CA ASP A 47 20.13 4.19 24.34
C ASP A 47 19.40 3.16 25.22
N ALA A 48 18.83 2.10 24.63
CA ALA A 48 18.19 1.02 25.37
C ALA A 48 19.16 0.30 26.33
N PHE A 49 20.37 -0.02 25.87
CA PHE A 49 21.39 -0.64 26.73
C PHE A 49 21.92 0.32 27.80
N ALA A 50 22.10 1.60 27.47
CA ALA A 50 22.52 2.61 28.42
C ALA A 50 21.49 2.81 29.53
N ASN A 51 20.20 2.82 29.19
CA ASN A 51 19.11 2.90 30.17
C ASN A 51 18.98 1.65 31.06
N ALA A 52 19.49 0.51 30.59
CA ALA A 52 19.47 -0.75 31.31
C ALA A 52 20.78 -1.04 32.08
N ASP A 53 21.75 -0.12 32.08
CA ASP A 53 23.11 -0.30 32.63
C ASP A 53 23.79 -1.61 32.16
N GLN A 54 23.47 -2.04 30.93
CA GLN A 54 23.93 -3.31 30.39
C GLN A 54 25.18 -3.13 29.53
N ALA A 55 26.27 -3.83 29.88
CA ALA A 55 27.43 -3.95 29.01
C ALA A 55 27.10 -4.83 27.80
N TYR A 56 27.44 -4.39 26.59
CA TYR A 56 27.13 -5.09 25.34
C TYR A 56 28.36 -5.32 24.48
N SER A 57 28.41 -6.48 23.82
CA SER A 57 29.37 -6.79 22.76
C SER A 57 28.91 -6.24 21.40
N THR A 58 29.79 -6.30 20.40
CA THR A 58 29.44 -5.98 19.01
C THR A 58 28.40 -6.94 18.43
N SER A 59 28.42 -8.22 18.84
CA SER A 59 27.41 -9.23 18.49
C SER A 59 26.04 -8.86 19.06
N ASP A 60 26.00 -8.52 20.34
CA ASP A 60 24.77 -8.23 21.08
C ASP A 60 24.10 -6.96 20.55
N LEU A 61 24.93 -6.01 20.09
CA LEU A 61 24.47 -4.82 19.41
C LEU A 61 23.83 -5.15 18.06
N VAL A 62 24.45 -5.99 17.23
CA VAL A 62 23.88 -6.39 15.93
C VAL A 62 22.57 -7.17 16.11
N GLU A 63 22.55 -8.14 17.02
CA GLU A 63 21.35 -8.93 17.30
C GLU A 63 20.22 -8.05 17.86
N GLY A 64 20.51 -7.27 18.90
CA GLY A 64 19.54 -6.38 19.53
C GLY A 64 18.98 -5.33 18.57
N THR A 65 19.81 -4.77 17.68
CA THR A 65 19.37 -3.80 16.66
C THR A 65 18.45 -4.43 15.61
N MET A 66 18.62 -5.72 15.29
CA MET A 66 17.83 -6.43 14.27
C MET A 66 16.53 -7.03 14.80
N SER A 67 16.37 -7.17 16.12
CA SER A 67 15.22 -7.85 16.75
C SER A 67 14.38 -6.93 17.64
N GLN A 68 14.45 -5.61 17.46
CA GLN A 68 13.69 -4.67 18.28
C GLN A 68 12.18 -4.81 18.07
N ASP A 69 11.40 -4.64 19.13
CA ASP A 69 9.92 -4.62 19.05
C ASP A 69 9.38 -3.39 18.32
N ARG A 70 10.09 -2.26 18.39
CA ARG A 70 9.70 -0.97 17.81
C ARG A 70 10.88 -0.30 17.09
N PRO A 71 11.39 -0.90 16.00
CA PRO A 71 12.50 -0.33 15.25
C PRO A 71 12.05 0.94 14.52
N ARG A 72 13.00 1.84 14.25
CA ARG A 72 12.74 3.00 13.38
C ARG A 72 12.57 2.56 11.93
N LEU A 73 13.41 1.63 11.48
CA LEU A 73 13.30 0.97 10.18
C LEU A 73 13.26 -0.56 10.42
N PRO A 74 12.11 -1.23 10.22
CA PRO A 74 12.01 -2.67 10.38
C PRO A 74 12.89 -3.39 9.36
N ALA A 75 13.60 -4.42 9.81
CA ALA A 75 14.41 -5.26 8.94
C ALA A 75 13.51 -6.12 8.03
N PRO A 76 13.97 -6.51 6.82
CA PRO A 76 13.17 -7.29 5.88
C PRO A 76 12.54 -8.56 6.46
N HIS A 77 13.27 -9.28 7.32
CA HIS A 77 12.75 -10.49 7.98
C HIS A 77 11.67 -10.18 9.02
N GLN A 78 11.75 -9.03 9.72
CA GLN A 78 10.72 -8.60 10.66
C GLN A 78 9.43 -8.25 9.92
N ILE A 79 9.53 -7.61 8.74
CA ILE A 79 8.38 -7.37 7.87
C ILE A 79 7.76 -8.69 7.41
N ALA A 80 8.58 -9.65 6.96
CA ALA A 80 8.07 -10.95 6.53
C ALA A 80 7.33 -11.68 7.66
N ALA A 81 7.91 -11.70 8.87
CA ALA A 81 7.29 -12.31 10.05
C ALA A 81 5.99 -11.59 10.46
N GLU A 82 5.97 -10.25 10.44
CA GLU A 82 4.78 -9.49 10.80
C GLU A 82 3.67 -9.63 9.76
N ILE A 83 3.99 -9.73 8.47
CA ILE A 83 3.01 -10.06 7.43
C ILE A 83 2.40 -11.43 7.69
N ASP A 84 3.22 -12.46 7.91
CA ASP A 84 2.73 -13.82 8.14
C ASP A 84 1.79 -13.87 9.35
N LYS A 85 2.22 -13.27 10.46
CA LYS A 85 1.44 -13.13 11.69
C LYS A 85 0.13 -12.37 11.48
N THR A 86 0.18 -11.18 10.88
CA THR A 86 -0.99 -10.30 10.77
C THR A 86 -1.98 -10.72 9.70
N VAL A 87 -1.54 -11.49 8.72
CA VAL A 87 -2.38 -12.03 7.65
C VAL A 87 -2.96 -13.39 7.99
N PHE A 88 -2.15 -14.32 8.52
CA PHE A 88 -2.55 -15.72 8.66
C PHE A 88 -2.79 -16.16 10.11
N GLU A 89 -2.04 -15.65 11.09
CA GLU A 89 -2.14 -16.13 12.47
C GLU A 89 -3.21 -15.38 13.29
N LEU A 90 -3.31 -14.06 13.10
CA LEU A 90 -4.29 -13.25 13.82
C LEU A 90 -5.70 -13.43 13.27
N SER A 91 -6.70 -13.40 14.15
CA SER A 91 -8.11 -13.39 13.74
C SER A 91 -8.38 -12.25 12.74
N PRO A 92 -9.13 -12.50 11.65
CA PRO A 92 -9.51 -11.48 10.66
C PRO A 92 -10.31 -10.30 11.23
N SER A 93 -10.91 -10.45 12.43
CA SER A 93 -11.63 -9.38 13.13
C SER A 93 -10.77 -8.56 14.09
N SER A 94 -9.48 -8.92 14.24
CA SER A 94 -8.57 -8.22 15.13
C SER A 94 -8.16 -6.88 14.55
N LYS A 95 -8.15 -5.83 15.40
CA LYS A 95 -7.62 -4.50 15.05
C LYS A 95 -6.12 -4.50 14.70
N ARG A 96 -5.41 -5.60 14.98
CA ARG A 96 -4.00 -5.78 14.59
C ARG A 96 -3.84 -6.58 13.31
N SER A 97 -4.90 -7.14 12.75
CA SER A 97 -4.83 -7.93 11.52
C SER A 97 -4.78 -7.01 10.30
N LEU A 98 -3.91 -7.34 9.35
CA LEU A 98 -3.85 -6.64 8.07
C LEU A 98 -5.10 -6.93 7.23
N VAL A 99 -5.68 -8.12 7.38
CA VAL A 99 -6.93 -8.53 6.71
C VAL A 99 -8.10 -7.65 7.16
N TYR A 100 -8.19 -7.32 8.46
CA TYR A 100 -9.20 -6.40 8.98
C TYR A 100 -9.14 -5.04 8.27
N HIS A 101 -7.95 -4.43 8.21
CA HIS A 101 -7.76 -3.13 7.57
C HIS A 101 -7.92 -3.18 6.04
N GLY A 102 -7.54 -4.31 5.43
CA GLY A 102 -7.81 -4.59 4.02
C GLY A 102 -9.32 -4.61 3.74
N ALA A 103 -10.10 -5.30 4.58
CA ALA A 103 -11.55 -5.36 4.48
C ALA A 103 -12.20 -3.98 4.67
N VAL A 104 -11.76 -3.18 5.65
CA VAL A 104 -12.27 -1.81 5.85
C VAL A 104 -12.01 -0.92 4.62
N THR A 105 -10.83 -1.05 4.00
CA THR A 105 -10.51 -0.33 2.77
C THR A 105 -11.40 -0.79 1.62
N LEU A 106 -11.53 -2.11 1.46
CA LEU A 106 -12.35 -2.72 0.41
C LEU A 106 -13.82 -2.33 0.53
N GLU A 107 -14.39 -2.32 1.74
CA GLU A 107 -15.78 -1.94 1.98
C GLU A 107 -16.04 -0.50 1.55
N ALA A 108 -15.17 0.43 1.96
CA ALA A 108 -15.28 1.83 1.55
C ALA A 108 -15.14 2.01 0.03
N THR A 109 -14.21 1.27 -0.59
CA THR A 109 -14.00 1.30 -2.04
C THR A 109 -15.19 0.73 -2.80
N LEU A 110 -15.74 -0.41 -2.38
CA LEU A 110 -16.89 -1.05 -3.03
C LEU A 110 -18.16 -0.20 -2.89
N LEU A 111 -18.41 0.36 -1.71
CA LEU A 111 -19.54 1.26 -1.49
C LEU A 111 -19.41 2.51 -2.36
N GLY A 112 -18.23 3.13 -2.36
CA GLY A 112 -17.94 4.28 -3.21
C GLY A 112 -18.09 3.96 -4.68
N PHE A 113 -17.51 2.85 -5.15
CA PHE A 113 -17.62 2.37 -6.52
C PHE A 113 -19.07 2.15 -6.97
N ALA A 114 -19.88 1.51 -6.12
CA ALA A 114 -21.30 1.29 -6.40
C ALA A 114 -22.06 2.62 -6.55
N ILE A 115 -21.83 3.56 -5.63
CA ILE A 115 -22.45 4.90 -5.67
C ILE A 115 -21.98 5.68 -6.90
N GLY A 116 -20.66 5.76 -7.13
CA GLY A 116 -20.08 6.51 -8.23
C GLY A 116 -20.50 5.95 -9.59
N SER A 117 -20.47 4.62 -9.77
CA SER A 117 -20.91 3.97 -11.00
C SER A 117 -22.41 4.17 -11.26
N ALA A 118 -23.25 4.08 -10.22
CA ALA A 118 -24.69 4.34 -10.35
C ALA A 118 -24.95 5.80 -10.76
N LEU A 119 -24.30 6.75 -10.10
CA LEU A 119 -24.44 8.18 -10.42
C LEU A 119 -23.90 8.51 -11.82
N GLY A 120 -22.74 7.96 -12.20
CA GLY A 120 -22.15 8.14 -13.53
C GLY A 120 -23.03 7.56 -14.63
N MET A 121 -23.55 6.35 -14.42
CA MET A 121 -24.50 5.70 -15.35
C MET A 121 -25.77 6.54 -15.52
N LEU A 122 -26.38 7.00 -14.41
CA LEU A 122 -27.56 7.86 -14.46
C LEU A 122 -27.28 9.15 -15.22
N LEU A 123 -26.13 9.79 -14.98
CA LEU A 123 -25.73 11.00 -15.67
C LEU A 123 -25.51 10.78 -17.16
N ALA A 124 -24.86 9.68 -17.55
CA ALA A 124 -24.65 9.31 -18.94
C ALA A 124 -25.99 9.11 -19.67
N VAL A 125 -26.94 8.40 -19.05
CA VAL A 125 -28.29 8.22 -19.61
C VAL A 125 -28.99 9.57 -19.79
N MET A 126 -28.92 10.47 -18.79
CA MET A 126 -29.51 11.81 -18.88
C MET A 126 -28.90 12.66 -20.00
N ILE A 127 -27.58 12.63 -20.16
CA ILE A 127 -26.87 13.36 -21.21
C ILE A 127 -27.26 12.84 -22.60
N VAL A 128 -27.32 11.52 -22.79
CA VAL A 128 -27.68 10.89 -24.07
C VAL A 128 -29.12 11.22 -24.51
N HIS A 129 -30.06 11.35 -23.56
CA HIS A 129 -31.46 11.63 -23.89
C HIS A 129 -31.79 13.13 -24.03
N ALA A 130 -30.94 14.02 -23.51
CA ALA A 130 -31.22 15.46 -23.51
C ALA A 130 -30.00 16.29 -23.91
N ALA A 131 -30.00 16.76 -25.17
CA ALA A 131 -28.94 17.65 -25.70
C ALA A 131 -28.77 18.96 -24.91
N SER A 132 -29.80 19.42 -24.19
CA SER A 132 -29.68 20.55 -23.26
C SER A 132 -28.83 20.22 -22.03
N LEU A 133 -28.98 19.02 -21.47
CA LEU A 133 -28.18 18.54 -20.34
C LEU A 133 -26.73 18.31 -20.75
N GLU A 134 -26.48 17.73 -21.93
CA GLU A 134 -25.13 17.59 -22.49
C GLU A 134 -24.40 18.93 -22.53
N ARG A 135 -24.99 19.93 -23.19
CA ARG A 135 -24.36 21.26 -23.34
C ARG A 135 -24.13 21.98 -22.02
N SER A 136 -25.01 21.74 -21.03
CA SER A 136 -24.95 22.43 -19.74
C SER A 136 -24.01 21.76 -18.76
N LEU A 137 -23.96 20.42 -18.74
CA LEU A 137 -23.21 19.63 -17.75
C LEU A 137 -21.77 19.34 -18.18
N MET A 138 -21.50 19.21 -19.49
CA MET A 138 -20.16 18.88 -20.00
C MET A 138 -19.04 19.81 -19.47
N PRO A 139 -19.21 21.16 -19.43
CA PRO A 139 -18.19 22.03 -18.88
C PRO A 139 -17.90 21.79 -17.39
N TRP A 140 -18.95 21.52 -16.60
CA TRP A 140 -18.82 21.24 -15.17
C TRP A 140 -18.19 19.89 -14.90
N ILE A 141 -18.53 18.88 -15.70
CA ILE A 141 -17.92 17.55 -15.62
C ILE A 141 -16.42 17.66 -15.89
N ILE A 142 -16.02 18.31 -16.98
CA ILE A 142 -14.60 18.50 -17.32
C ILE A 142 -13.89 19.28 -16.21
N ALA A 143 -14.49 20.39 -15.72
CA ALA A 143 -13.93 21.18 -14.64
C ALA A 143 -13.71 20.32 -13.38
N SER A 144 -14.66 19.46 -13.03
CA SER A 144 -14.57 18.60 -11.86
C SER A 144 -13.34 17.68 -11.89
N GLN A 145 -12.92 17.20 -13.07
CA GLN A 145 -11.78 16.29 -13.22
C GLN A 145 -10.41 16.98 -13.13
N THR A 146 -10.37 18.30 -13.15
CA THR A 146 -9.12 19.06 -13.01
C THR A 146 -8.73 19.31 -11.56
N ILE A 147 -9.66 19.07 -10.61
CA ILE A 147 -9.42 19.27 -9.19
C ILE A 147 -8.55 18.12 -8.65
N PRO A 148 -7.38 18.40 -8.06
CA PRO A 148 -6.53 17.36 -7.50
C PRO A 148 -7.21 16.67 -6.31
N ILE A 149 -7.22 15.34 -6.29
CA ILE A 149 -7.82 14.58 -5.19
C ILE A 149 -7.16 14.89 -3.83
N ILE A 150 -5.86 15.17 -3.83
CA ILE A 150 -5.13 15.52 -2.60
C ILE A 150 -5.68 16.78 -1.93
N ALA A 151 -6.30 17.70 -2.68
CA ALA A 151 -6.95 18.89 -2.16
C ALA A 151 -8.40 18.62 -1.74
N LEU A 152 -9.08 17.72 -2.47
CA LEU A 152 -10.49 17.41 -2.23
C LEU A 152 -10.71 16.52 -0.99
N ALA A 153 -9.84 15.52 -0.78
CA ALA A 153 -9.96 14.58 0.33
C ALA A 153 -10.09 15.25 1.72
N PRO A 154 -9.21 16.19 2.12
CA PRO A 154 -9.36 16.88 3.41
C PRO A 154 -10.63 17.74 3.46
N MET A 155 -11.02 18.39 2.35
CA MET A 155 -12.24 19.19 2.30
C MET A 155 -13.51 18.35 2.54
N ILE A 156 -13.59 17.16 1.91
CA ILE A 156 -14.71 16.23 2.12
C ILE A 156 -14.78 15.82 3.59
N VAL A 157 -13.65 15.43 4.19
CA VAL A 157 -13.62 15.02 5.61
C VAL A 157 -14.07 16.14 6.53
N VAL A 158 -13.59 17.37 6.32
CA VAL A 158 -13.96 18.53 7.14
C VAL A 158 -15.44 18.86 7.00
N ILE A 159 -15.98 18.91 5.79
CA ILE A 159 -17.40 19.22 5.55
C ILE A 159 -18.28 18.15 6.19
N MET A 160 -17.98 16.87 5.98
CA MET A 160 -18.78 15.78 6.54
C MET A 160 -18.72 15.74 8.07
N ASN A 161 -17.57 16.08 8.66
CA ASN A 161 -17.43 16.19 10.11
C ASN A 161 -18.30 17.32 10.72
N GLN A 162 -18.60 18.40 9.96
CA GLN A 162 -19.55 19.44 10.42
C GLN A 162 -20.98 18.92 10.58
N PHE A 163 -21.32 17.81 9.93
CA PHE A 163 -22.61 17.13 10.03
C PHE A 163 -22.55 15.88 10.91
N ASP A 164 -21.52 15.73 11.76
CA ASP A 164 -21.26 14.56 12.61
C ASP A 164 -21.09 13.24 11.82
N VAL A 165 -20.76 13.33 10.52
CA VAL A 165 -20.55 12.17 9.66
C VAL A 165 -19.07 11.80 9.63
N THR A 166 -18.73 10.64 10.20
CA THR A 166 -17.36 10.12 10.27
C THR A 166 -17.28 8.66 9.82
N GLY A 167 -16.08 8.07 9.84
CA GLY A 167 -15.88 6.65 9.58
C GLY A 167 -15.85 6.29 8.09
N ILE A 168 -16.74 5.39 7.66
CA ILE A 168 -16.74 4.83 6.30
C ILE A 168 -17.23 5.84 5.27
N VAL A 169 -18.18 6.71 5.63
CA VAL A 169 -18.88 7.57 4.67
C VAL A 169 -17.93 8.54 3.97
N PRO A 170 -17.02 9.29 4.65
CA PRO A 170 -16.07 10.15 3.95
C PRO A 170 -15.15 9.40 2.99
N LYS A 171 -14.70 8.19 3.36
CA LYS A 171 -13.85 7.34 2.52
C LYS A 171 -14.61 6.84 1.28
N ALA A 172 -15.85 6.42 1.48
CA ALA A 172 -16.73 6.00 0.40
C ALA A 172 -17.08 7.15 -0.54
N THR A 173 -17.31 8.36 -0.03
CA THR A 173 -17.56 9.57 -0.86
C THR A 173 -16.35 9.90 -1.73
N ILE A 174 -15.14 9.85 -1.18
CA ILE A 174 -13.89 10.05 -1.94
C ILE A 174 -13.76 8.99 -3.03
N SER A 175 -14.01 7.72 -2.68
CA SER A 175 -13.99 6.63 -3.66
C SER A 175 -15.09 6.75 -4.72
N ALA A 176 -16.27 7.24 -4.35
CA ALA A 176 -17.36 7.50 -5.28
C ALA A 176 -16.98 8.56 -6.29
N TYR A 177 -16.42 9.70 -5.84
CA TYR A 177 -15.91 10.75 -6.71
C TYR A 177 -14.84 10.24 -7.69
N LEU A 178 -13.92 9.38 -7.23
CA LEU A 178 -12.93 8.75 -8.11
C LEU A 178 -13.55 7.83 -9.16
N SER A 179 -14.57 7.07 -8.79
CA SER A 179 -15.24 6.12 -9.70
C SER A 179 -16.35 6.73 -10.57
N PHE A 180 -16.76 7.97 -10.29
CA PHE A 180 -17.90 8.62 -10.91
C PHE A 180 -17.71 8.89 -12.41
N PHE A 181 -16.47 9.09 -12.87
CA PHE A 181 -16.22 9.49 -14.26
C PHE A 181 -14.85 9.12 -14.91
N PRO A 182 -14.20 7.98 -14.62
CA PRO A 182 -13.01 7.56 -15.38
C PRO A 182 -13.31 6.74 -16.65
N VAL A 183 -14.58 6.51 -17.04
CA VAL A 183 -14.97 5.64 -18.18
C VAL A 183 -15.58 6.44 -19.31
#